data_AF-A0A7C3TVZ0-F1
#
_entry.id   AF-A0A7C3TVZ0-F1
#
_cell.length_a   1.000
_cell.length_b   1.000
_cell.length_c   1.000
_cell.angle_alpha   90.00
_cell.angle_beta   90.00
_cell.angle_gamma   90.00
#
_symmetry.space_group_name_H-M   'P 1'
#
loop_
_entity.id
_entity.type
_entity.pdbx_description
1 polymer ?
#
loop_
_entity_poly.entity_id
_entity_poly.type
_entity_poly.pdbx_seq_one_letter_code
_entity_poly.pdbx_strand_id
1 'polypeptide(L)'
;EEKIRGYGFKPVKNLNGHLLGRYNLHAGISIPNIANDIKIALKEGQVIAIEPFASDGAGYVVDKGVGNIYRIAKHSPFVKEIERKFDGLPFAERWLRSIYGDDTAFKISFLMKRKIIAPYYKLVDAGNGIVTQFEHTIIVREEGCEVIT
;
A
#
# COMPACT_ATOMS: atom_id res chain seq x y z
N GLU A 1 3.59 9.56 15.96
CA GLU A 1 4.37 10.80 15.78
C GLU A 1 5.43 11.05 16.85
N GLU A 2 5.06 11.36 18.09
CA GLU A 2 6.00 11.84 19.14
C GLU A 2 7.19 10.91 19.36
N LYS A 3 6.95 9.59 19.38
CA LYS A 3 8.01 8.59 19.54
C LYS A 3 9.09 8.70 18.45
N ILE A 4 8.72 8.88 17.18
CA ILE A 4 9.66 9.01 16.06
C ILE A 4 10.45 10.33 16.19
N ARG A 5 9.75 11.45 16.48
CA ARG A 5 10.39 12.76 16.67
C ARG A 5 11.34 12.80 17.86
N GLY A 6 10.99 12.13 18.96
CA GLY A 6 11.81 12.05 20.16
C GLY A 6 13.16 11.38 19.95
N TYR A 7 13.30 10.54 18.92
CA TYR A 7 14.58 9.96 18.49
C TYR A 7 15.33 10.81 17.44
N GLY A 8 14.83 12.00 17.09
CA GLY A 8 15.46 12.88 16.11
C GLY A 8 15.11 12.57 14.64
N PHE A 9 14.16 11.68 14.38
CA PHE A 9 13.71 11.32 13.03
C PHE A 9 12.39 12.01 12.66
N LYS A 10 12.04 11.98 11.38
CA LYS A 10 10.78 12.53 10.86
C LYS A 10 9.82 11.39 10.49
N PRO A 11 8.58 11.39 11.01
CA PRO A 11 7.56 10.48 10.50
C PRO A 11 7.24 10.83 9.04
N VAL A 12 7.08 9.81 8.19
CA VAL A 12 6.65 10.03 6.80
C VAL A 12 5.16 10.39 6.79
N LYS A 13 4.83 11.63 6.40
CA LYS A 13 3.48 12.18 6.56
C LYS A 13 2.44 11.72 5.54
N ASN A 14 2.88 11.27 4.36
CA ASN A 14 2.01 10.90 3.23
C ASN A 14 2.09 9.40 2.88
N LEU A 15 2.51 8.57 3.85
CA LEU A 15 2.47 7.11 3.78
C LEU A 15 2.04 6.60 5.16
N ASN A 16 0.93 5.88 5.21
CA ASN A 16 0.10 5.72 6.39
C ASN A 16 -0.46 4.31 6.45
N GLY A 17 -0.77 3.84 7.66
CA GLY A 17 -1.57 2.63 7.83
C GLY A 17 -2.98 2.80 7.27
N HIS A 18 -3.72 1.70 7.20
CA HIS A 18 -5.03 1.69 6.55
C HIS A 18 -5.95 0.59 7.06
N LEU A 19 -7.25 0.79 6.86
CA LEU A 19 -8.25 -0.25 7.05
C LEU A 19 -8.09 -1.35 5.99
N LEU A 20 -8.32 -2.59 6.41
CA LEU A 20 -8.36 -3.78 5.59
C LEU A 20 -9.81 -4.25 5.45
N GLY A 21 -10.19 -4.62 4.23
CA GLY A 21 -11.46 -5.27 3.92
C GLY A 21 -11.22 -6.61 3.23
N ARG A 22 -12.24 -7.46 3.20
CA ARG A 22 -12.17 -8.73 2.48
C ARG A 22 -11.91 -8.47 0.99
N TYR A 23 -10.77 -8.97 0.48
CA TYR A 23 -10.27 -8.69 -0.89
C TYR A 23 -10.09 -7.20 -1.21
N ASN A 24 -9.95 -6.34 -0.20
CA ASN A 24 -9.68 -4.93 -0.37
C ASN A 24 -8.56 -4.51 0.58
N LEU A 25 -7.34 -4.42 0.05
CA LEU A 25 -6.17 -4.08 0.85
C LEU A 25 -6.28 -2.66 1.44
N HIS A 26 -6.78 -1.66 0.69
CA HIS A 26 -6.87 -0.28 1.16
C HIS A 26 -8.35 0.14 1.27
N ALA A 27 -9.00 -0.20 2.37
CA ALA A 27 -10.45 -0.05 2.56
C ALA A 27 -10.92 1.36 2.99
N GLY A 28 -10.14 2.39 2.66
CA GLY A 28 -10.58 3.80 2.65
C GLY A 28 -10.27 4.64 3.89
N ILE A 29 -10.14 4.04 5.09
CA ILE A 29 -9.67 4.77 6.28
C ILE A 29 -8.14 4.68 6.34
N SER A 30 -7.48 5.81 6.57
CA SER A 30 -6.02 5.87 6.81
C SER A 30 -5.71 6.15 8.28
N ILE A 31 -4.65 5.53 8.78
CA ILE A 31 -4.09 5.72 10.11
C ILE A 31 -2.78 6.52 9.95
N PRO A 32 -2.82 7.85 10.12
CA PRO A 32 -1.69 8.69 9.79
C PRO A 32 -0.54 8.54 10.80
N ASN A 33 0.69 8.72 10.30
CA ASN A 33 1.89 8.73 11.15
C ASN A 33 2.13 10.05 11.88
N ILE A 34 1.31 11.06 11.55
CA ILE A 34 1.27 12.40 12.15
C ILE A 34 -0.13 12.71 12.66
N ALA A 35 -0.22 13.55 13.68
CA ALA A 35 -1.47 14.12 14.15
C ALA A 35 -2.12 14.97 13.04
N ASN A 36 -3.44 14.87 12.93
CA ASN A 36 -4.26 15.70 12.05
C ASN A 36 -5.63 15.93 12.71
N ASP A 37 -6.46 16.75 12.07
CA ASP A 37 -7.80 17.09 12.59
C ASP A 37 -8.87 16.02 12.30
N ILE A 38 -8.50 14.90 11.67
CA ILE A 38 -9.44 13.84 11.28
C ILE A 38 -9.80 13.02 12.52
N LYS A 39 -11.08 13.06 12.90
CA LYS A 39 -11.62 12.30 14.03
C LYS A 39 -12.49 11.16 13.52
N ILE A 40 -11.89 9.99 13.32
CA ILE A 40 -12.59 8.76 12.96
C ILE A 40 -12.51 7.81 14.15
N ALA A 41 -13.67 7.42 14.68
CA ALA A 41 -13.74 6.38 15.70
C ALA A 41 -13.58 5.00 15.05
N LEU A 42 -12.64 4.22 15.57
CA LEU A 42 -12.51 2.81 15.21
C LEU A 42 -13.68 2.02 15.78
N LYS A 43 -14.10 1.00 15.06
CA LYS A 43 -15.22 0.12 15.42
C LYS A 43 -14.70 -1.29 15.69
N GLU A 44 -15.29 -1.95 16.67
CA GLU A 44 -15.03 -3.36 16.93
C GLU A 44 -15.17 -4.20 15.64
N GLY A 45 -14.25 -5.15 15.47
CA GLY A 45 -14.18 -6.03 14.30
C GLY A 45 -13.49 -5.41 13.08
N GLN A 46 -13.13 -4.13 13.09
CA GLN A 46 -12.29 -3.56 12.05
C GLN A 46 -10.89 -4.17 12.06
N VAL A 47 -10.37 -4.47 10.87
CA VAL A 47 -9.01 -4.97 10.67
C VAL A 47 -8.17 -3.85 10.09
N ILE A 48 -7.02 -3.56 10.69
CA ILE A 48 -6.23 -2.36 10.39
C ILE A 48 -4.75 -2.72 10.30
N ALA A 49 -4.10 -2.23 9.25
CA ALA A 49 -2.65 -2.16 9.15
C ALA A 49 -2.14 -0.91 9.89
N ILE A 50 -1.24 -1.09 10.84
CA ILE A 50 -0.51 0.00 11.50
C ILE A 50 0.94 -0.07 11.03
N GLU A 51 1.34 0.89 10.20
CA GLU A 51 2.66 0.91 9.54
C GLU A 51 3.37 2.27 9.72
N PRO A 52 4.05 2.48 10.86
CA PRO A 52 4.92 3.64 11.03
C PRO A 52 6.12 3.61 10.09
N PHE A 53 6.30 4.72 9.38
CA PHE A 53 7.49 5.01 8.61
C PHE A 53 8.27 6.16 9.27
N ALA A 54 9.56 5.94 9.55
CA ALA A 54 10.48 6.96 10.04
C ALA A 54 11.56 7.21 9.00
N SER A 55 11.95 8.48 8.85
CA SER A 55 12.93 8.94 7.88
C SER A 55 13.94 9.88 8.53
N ASP A 56 15.21 9.77 8.14
CA ASP A 56 16.25 10.78 8.44
C ASP A 56 16.31 11.91 7.39
N GLY A 57 15.50 11.82 6.33
CA GLY A 57 15.47 12.78 5.22
C GLY A 57 14.37 13.84 5.37
N ALA A 58 13.49 13.92 4.39
CA ALA A 58 12.46 14.96 4.29
C ALA A 58 11.20 14.67 5.11
N GLY A 59 10.93 13.41 5.45
CA GLY A 59 9.71 13.01 6.17
C GLY A 59 8.46 13.01 5.28
N TYR A 60 8.65 12.85 3.96
CA TYR A 60 7.58 12.59 3.01
C TYR A 60 8.17 11.90 1.77
N VAL A 61 7.34 11.09 1.12
CA VAL A 61 7.73 10.33 -0.08
C VAL A 61 7.22 10.97 -1.35
N VAL A 62 7.95 10.74 -2.45
CA VAL A 62 7.57 11.12 -3.81
C VAL A 62 7.72 9.93 -4.75
N ASP A 63 6.98 9.96 -5.86
CA ASP A 63 7.09 8.94 -6.90
C ASP A 63 8.43 9.05 -7.64
N LYS A 64 9.17 7.94 -7.75
CA LYS A 64 10.41 7.82 -8.54
C LYS A 64 10.26 6.76 -9.64
N GLY A 65 9.26 6.97 -10.48
CA GLY A 65 8.95 6.13 -11.63
C GLY A 65 8.16 4.87 -11.29
N VAL A 66 7.83 4.12 -12.34
CA VAL A 66 6.96 2.95 -12.27
C VAL A 66 7.62 1.84 -11.45
N GLY A 67 6.88 1.23 -10.54
CA GLY A 67 7.27 0.03 -9.81
C GLY A 67 6.86 -1.25 -10.55
N ASN A 68 7.14 -2.39 -9.95
CA ASN A 68 6.88 -3.71 -10.53
C ASN A 68 5.63 -4.39 -9.95
N ILE A 69 4.77 -3.61 -9.30
CA ILE A 69 3.52 -4.05 -8.67
C ILE A 69 2.38 -3.28 -9.33
N TYR A 70 1.28 -3.96 -9.63
CA TYR A 70 0.13 -3.41 -10.31
C TYR A 70 -1.17 -3.80 -9.60
N ARG A 71 -2.22 -3.05 -9.88
CA ARG A 71 -3.60 -3.40 -9.56
C ARG A 71 -4.46 -3.30 -10.80
N ILE A 72 -5.59 -4.01 -10.78
CA ILE A 72 -6.63 -3.82 -11.79
C ILE A 72 -7.31 -2.48 -11.50
N ALA A 73 -7.30 -1.59 -12.49
CA ALA A 73 -7.92 -0.27 -12.40
C ALA A 73 -9.34 -0.27 -12.99
N LYS A 74 -9.61 -1.19 -13.93
CA LYS A 74 -10.90 -1.33 -14.58
C LYS A 74 -11.13 -2.78 -15.01
N HIS A 75 -12.33 -3.31 -14.74
CA HIS A 75 -12.75 -4.61 -15.25
C HIS A 75 -12.68 -4.68 -16.79
N SER A 76 -12.10 -5.77 -17.30
CA SER A 76 -11.97 -6.02 -18.73
C SER A 76 -11.82 -7.51 -19.01
N PRO A 77 -12.31 -8.02 -20.17
CA PRO A 77 -12.03 -9.38 -20.59
C PRO A 77 -10.53 -9.74 -20.62
N PHE A 78 -9.65 -8.75 -20.84
CA PHE A 78 -8.19 -8.95 -20.91
C PHE A 78 -7.52 -9.29 -19.57
N VAL A 79 -8.19 -9.04 -18.43
CA VAL A 79 -7.63 -9.28 -17.09
C VAL A 79 -8.33 -10.40 -16.34
N LYS A 80 -9.26 -11.14 -16.96
CA LYS A 80 -10.00 -12.25 -16.31
C LYS A 80 -9.07 -13.27 -15.65
N GLU A 81 -7.96 -13.61 -16.30
CA GLU A 81 -7.01 -14.57 -15.75
C GLU A 81 -6.20 -14.00 -14.58
N ILE A 82 -5.86 -12.71 -14.63
CA ILE A 82 -5.23 -11.99 -13.52
C ILE A 82 -6.20 -11.92 -12.33
N GLU A 83 -7.47 -11.56 -12.57
CA GLU A 83 -8.52 -11.51 -11.56
C GLU A 83 -8.72 -12.86 -10.88
N ARG A 84 -8.85 -13.93 -11.68
CA ARG A 84 -9.01 -15.29 -11.17
C ARG A 84 -7.81 -15.75 -10.34
N LYS A 85 -6.60 -15.33 -10.71
CA LYS A 85 -5.37 -15.81 -10.06
C LYS A 85 -5.02 -15.04 -8.78
N PHE A 86 -5.39 -13.76 -8.70
CA PHE A 86 -4.99 -12.86 -7.61
C PHE A 86 -6.17 -12.27 -6.84
N ASP A 87 -7.39 -12.72 -7.10
CA ASP A 87 -8.62 -12.30 -6.40
C ASP A 87 -8.84 -10.77 -6.37
N GLY A 88 -8.40 -10.09 -7.42
CA GLY A 88 -8.46 -8.62 -7.52
C GLY A 88 -7.44 -7.86 -6.64
N LEU A 89 -6.58 -8.57 -5.91
CA LEU A 89 -5.50 -7.99 -5.11
C LEU A 89 -4.32 -7.53 -5.99
N PRO A 90 -3.43 -6.68 -5.46
CA PRO A 90 -2.21 -6.30 -6.16
C PRO A 90 -1.36 -7.49 -6.57
N PHE A 91 -0.68 -7.39 -7.72
CA PHE A 91 0.15 -8.45 -8.27
C PHE A 91 1.47 -7.91 -8.81
N ALA A 92 2.51 -8.75 -8.75
CA ALA A 92 3.84 -8.39 -9.25
C ALA A 92 4.05 -8.79 -10.72
N GLU A 93 4.85 -8.01 -11.46
CA GLU A 93 5.28 -8.34 -12.83
C GLU A 93 5.82 -9.77 -12.94
N ARG A 94 6.66 -10.17 -11.98
CA ARG A 94 7.29 -11.50 -11.98
C ARG A 94 6.27 -12.64 -11.99
N TRP A 95 5.08 -12.44 -11.39
CA TRP A 95 4.05 -13.47 -11.36
C TRP A 95 3.31 -13.59 -12.68
N LEU A 96 3.23 -12.50 -13.46
CA LEU A 96 2.60 -12.52 -14.78
C LEU A 96 3.37 -13.35 -15.80
N ARG A 97 4.67 -13.66 -15.56
CA ARG A 97 5.42 -14.63 -16.38
C ARG A 97 4.76 -16.01 -16.41
N SER A 98 4.08 -16.41 -15.34
CA SER A 98 3.33 -17.67 -15.31
C SER A 98 2.02 -17.64 -16.11
N ILE A 99 1.60 -16.47 -16.59
CA ILE A 99 0.38 -16.26 -17.39
C ILE A 99 0.74 -15.97 -18.86
N TYR A 100 1.71 -15.08 -19.09
CA TYR A 100 2.05 -14.58 -20.41
C TYR A 100 3.43 -15.00 -20.92
N GLY A 101 4.25 -15.71 -20.12
CA GLY A 101 5.59 -16.10 -20.53
C GLY A 101 6.46 -14.91 -20.90
N ASP A 102 7.17 -15.03 -22.03
CA ASP A 102 8.06 -13.98 -22.54
C ASP A 102 7.31 -12.71 -23.01
N ASP A 103 6.01 -12.81 -23.30
CA ASP A 103 5.19 -11.67 -23.71
C ASP A 103 4.76 -10.77 -22.54
N THR A 104 5.17 -11.08 -21.30
CA THR A 104 4.73 -10.37 -20.08
C THR A 104 4.92 -8.86 -20.17
N ALA A 105 6.10 -8.39 -20.58
CA ALA A 105 6.40 -6.97 -20.67
C ALA A 105 5.49 -6.26 -21.70
N PHE A 106 5.26 -6.90 -22.85
CA PHE A 106 4.35 -6.40 -23.87
C PHE A 106 2.91 -6.33 -23.37
N LYS A 107 2.43 -7.36 -22.66
CA LYS A 107 1.08 -7.39 -22.09
C LYS A 107 0.89 -6.32 -21.02
N ILE A 108 1.84 -6.12 -20.13
CA ILE A 108 1.79 -5.04 -19.13
C ILE A 108 1.70 -3.67 -19.82
N SER A 109 2.57 -3.41 -20.81
CA SER A 109 2.54 -2.16 -21.59
C SER A 109 1.20 -1.94 -22.28
N PHE A 110 0.63 -2.99 -22.91
CA PHE A 110 -0.68 -2.95 -23.55
C PHE A 110 -1.81 -2.60 -22.58
N LEU A 111 -1.82 -3.24 -21.40
CA LEU A 111 -2.85 -3.05 -20.37
C LEU A 111 -2.75 -1.68 -19.70
N MET A 112 -1.53 -1.21 -19.39
CA MET A 112 -1.28 0.11 -18.81
C MET A 112 -1.68 1.24 -19.76
N LYS A 113 -1.28 1.15 -21.05
CA LYS A 113 -1.66 2.16 -22.07
C LYS A 113 -3.18 2.31 -22.21
N ARG A 114 -3.93 1.23 -21.96
CA ARG A 114 -5.40 1.20 -21.96
C ARG A 114 -6.04 1.54 -20.61
N LYS A 115 -5.23 1.86 -19.59
CA LYS A 115 -5.67 2.14 -18.22
C LYS A 115 -6.49 0.98 -17.61
N ILE A 116 -6.24 -0.25 -18.04
CA ILE A 116 -6.91 -1.45 -17.51
C ILE A 116 -6.25 -1.86 -16.19
N ILE A 117 -4.92 -1.75 -16.13
CA ILE A 117 -4.14 -1.88 -14.90
C ILE A 117 -3.48 -0.55 -14.58
N ALA A 118 -3.19 -0.32 -13.32
CA ALA A 118 -2.41 0.82 -12.84
C ALA A 118 -1.20 0.31 -12.04
N PRO A 119 -0.02 0.94 -12.19
CA PRO A 119 1.13 0.61 -11.37
C PRO A 119 1.00 1.19 -9.97
N TYR A 120 1.65 0.55 -9.01
CA TYR A 120 2.14 1.21 -7.81
C TYR A 120 3.51 1.80 -8.12
N TYR A 121 3.67 3.10 -7.89
CA TYR A 121 4.94 3.79 -8.10
C TYR A 121 5.96 3.41 -7.04
N LYS A 122 7.24 3.52 -7.38
CA LYS A 122 8.30 3.44 -6.37
C LYS A 122 8.27 4.72 -5.55
N LEU A 123 8.15 4.57 -4.25
CA LEU A 123 8.16 5.69 -3.31
C LEU A 123 9.57 5.85 -2.75
N VAL A 124 10.09 7.08 -2.78
CA VAL A 124 11.37 7.43 -2.16
C VAL A 124 11.19 8.63 -1.26
N ASP A 125 11.98 8.72 -0.18
CA ASP A 125 12.04 9.95 0.60
C ASP A 125 12.55 11.10 -0.27
N ALA A 126 11.85 12.24 -0.23
CA ALA A 126 12.17 13.38 -1.10
C ALA A 126 13.53 14.03 -0.81
N GLY A 127 14.06 13.85 0.40
CA GLY A 127 15.39 14.27 0.82
C GLY A 127 16.48 13.22 0.55
N ASN A 128 16.13 12.10 -0.10
CA ASN A 128 16.97 10.92 -0.26
C ASN A 128 17.44 10.31 1.08
N GLY A 129 16.65 10.48 2.14
CA GLY A 129 16.90 9.84 3.43
C GLY A 129 16.67 8.33 3.40
N ILE A 130 17.23 7.66 4.39
CA ILE A 130 16.90 6.27 4.73
C ILE A 130 15.53 6.28 5.41
N VAL A 131 14.66 5.39 4.93
CA VAL A 131 13.34 5.15 5.52
C VAL A 131 13.32 3.77 6.18
N THR A 132 12.87 3.73 7.42
CA THR A 132 12.57 2.48 8.15
C THR A 132 11.07 2.31 8.30
N GLN A 133 10.60 1.08 8.26
CA GLN A 133 9.19 0.73 8.46
C GLN A 133 9.10 -0.46 9.41
N PHE A 134 8.05 -0.48 10.24
CA PHE A 134 7.49 -1.68 10.83
C PHE A 134 5.99 -1.70 10.56
N GLU A 135 5.39 -2.88 10.48
CA GLU A 135 3.96 -3.03 10.27
C GLU A 135 3.41 -4.20 11.06
N HIS A 136 2.25 -3.98 11.69
CA HIS A 136 1.42 -5.06 12.21
C HIS A 136 -0.02 -4.90 11.71
N THR A 137 -0.68 -6.03 11.49
CA THR A 137 -2.13 -6.09 11.34
C THR A 137 -2.78 -6.33 12.70
N ILE A 138 -3.82 -5.55 13.01
CA ILE A 138 -4.61 -5.68 14.23
C ILE A 138 -6.10 -5.87 13.93
N ILE A 139 -6.79 -6.51 14.87
CA ILE A 139 -8.26 -6.56 14.94
C ILE A 139 -8.70 -5.70 16.13
N VAL A 140 -9.56 -4.70 15.88
CA VAL A 140 -10.14 -3.86 16.92
C VAL A 140 -11.12 -4.69 17.76
N ARG A 141 -10.97 -4.65 19.08
CA ARG A 141 -11.85 -5.31 20.07
C ARG A 141 -12.60 -4.24 20.87
N GLU A 142 -13.66 -4.62 21.59
CA GLU A 142 -14.36 -3.72 22.52
C GLU A 142 -13.38 -3.11 23.53
N GLU A 143 -12.50 -3.94 24.10
CA GLU A 143 -11.42 -3.53 25.00
C GLU A 143 -10.05 -3.77 24.34
N GLY A 144 -9.60 -2.81 23.54
CA GLY A 144 -8.26 -2.80 22.95
C GLY A 144 -8.18 -3.43 21.55
N CYS A 145 -7.15 -4.24 21.31
CA CYS A 145 -6.94 -4.87 20.01
C CYS A 145 -6.20 -6.21 20.14
N GLU A 146 -6.36 -7.06 19.12
CA GLU A 146 -5.57 -8.28 18.93
C GLU A 146 -4.57 -8.06 17.80
N VAL A 147 -3.29 -8.40 18.04
CA VAL A 147 -2.23 -8.35 17.03
C VAL A 147 -2.08 -9.72 16.39
N ILE A 148 -2.16 -9.81 15.06
CA ILE A 148 -2.24 -11.09 14.34
C ILE A 148 -1.02 -11.39 13.44
N THR A 149 0.04 -10.59 13.57
CA THR A 149 1.29 -10.67 12.79
C THR A 149 2.47 -10.42 13.71
#